data_AF-A0A821UNG1-F1
#
_entry.id   AF-A0A821UNG1-F1
#
_cell.length_a   1.000
_cell.length_b   1.000
_cell.length_c   1.000
_cell.angle_alpha   90.00
_cell.angle_beta   90.00
_cell.angle_gamma   90.00
#
_symmetry.space_group_name_H-M   'P 1'
#
loop_
_entity.id
_entity.type
_entity.pdbx_description
1 polymer ?
#
loop_
_entity_poly.entity_id
_entity_poly.type
_entity_poly.pdbx_seq_one_letter_code
_entity_poly.pdbx_strand_id
1 'polypeptide(L)'
;PVSFEIALNDNFDEKTIKFGEFDSNENHNNAGQSVTQQCKSYAFNISNERKLRIIDTPGFGDTRGDNQDNLNMGEIFAFLHNINYLNGICLLFKPEVVKLNPYLQSCCSQLFQYFGENILDHFIFCFTNARSTFFAPGNTRPLLEEFFSSFHEKKIPLKKTNTFCFDSESFRYLVAMQDSFEFYSTEREEIEQSWLRSVTESKRFSNFLCKQSSYRKNIEWQSMEDARFQINFMIRPIVETMRNVLRNIILFDLHASIKLSAKPAIPSSTICYKCSRQPGKYDRFWILPDHLHNPPKMCPSNDQKPTEYRLEYEAVGHQVEESIDELNEYLILLCKTSAKLAQFLMKTSQMQHDDSIVSEIDRMIDEENVISQGETPRDLNKKLMEKLKQLKTNYQKQKNQTERNQSISDLAEIYNLLNLLKGIPMVNIQLDAIKNYQQTLLESNQRHISTTKIK
;
A
#
# COMPACT_ATOMS: atom_id res chain seq x y z
N PRO A 1 9.62 -15.92 -13.06
CA PRO A 1 10.71 -16.67 -13.71
C PRO A 1 11.68 -17.16 -12.64
N VAL A 2 12.33 -18.31 -12.84
CA VAL A 2 13.29 -18.85 -11.87
C VAL A 2 14.56 -19.20 -12.62
N SER A 3 15.71 -18.89 -12.02
CA SER A 3 17.02 -19.33 -12.49
C SER A 3 17.86 -19.88 -11.35
N PHE A 4 18.59 -20.96 -11.61
CA PHE A 4 19.53 -21.55 -10.66
C PHE A 4 20.66 -22.27 -11.39
N GLU A 5 21.77 -22.46 -10.68
CA GLU A 5 22.94 -23.17 -11.20
C GLU A 5 22.91 -24.63 -10.79
N ILE A 6 23.43 -25.49 -11.68
CA ILE A 6 23.70 -26.92 -11.45
C ILE A 6 25.15 -27.20 -11.87
N ALA A 7 25.88 -27.94 -11.05
CA ALA A 7 27.19 -28.48 -11.42
C ALA A 7 27.02 -29.73 -12.29
N LEU A 8 27.66 -29.75 -13.45
CA LEU A 8 27.50 -30.78 -14.49
C LEU A 8 28.40 -32.01 -14.30
N ASN A 9 29.52 -31.85 -13.59
CA ASN A 9 30.56 -32.87 -13.50
C ASN A 9 31.47 -32.65 -12.27
N ASP A 10 32.42 -33.56 -12.09
CA ASP A 10 33.41 -33.53 -11.01
C ASP A 10 34.38 -32.34 -11.09
N ASN A 11 34.41 -31.63 -12.23
CA ASN A 11 35.16 -30.39 -12.37
C ASN A 11 34.36 -29.17 -11.91
N PHE A 12 33.13 -29.37 -11.44
CA PHE A 12 32.20 -28.33 -11.00
C PHE A 12 31.85 -27.32 -12.11
N ASP A 13 31.83 -27.76 -13.38
CA ASP A 13 31.36 -26.92 -14.47
C ASP A 13 29.89 -26.53 -14.24
N GLU A 14 29.57 -25.24 -14.27
CA GLU A 14 28.24 -24.73 -13.94
C GLU A 14 27.37 -24.52 -15.18
N LYS A 15 26.10 -24.92 -15.08
CA LYS A 15 25.06 -24.59 -16.05
C LYS A 15 23.93 -23.83 -15.37
N THR A 16 23.61 -22.64 -15.90
CA THR A 16 22.43 -21.90 -15.47
C THR A 16 21.18 -22.46 -16.14
N ILE A 17 20.29 -23.03 -15.34
CA ILE A 17 18.95 -23.48 -15.76
C ILE A 17 17.95 -22.34 -15.55
N LYS A 18 17.08 -22.12 -16.53
CA LYS A 18 16.04 -21.07 -16.49
C LYS A 18 14.66 -21.67 -16.74
N PHE A 19 13.65 -21.23 -15.99
CA PHE A 19 12.28 -21.69 -16.11
C PHE A 19 11.26 -20.55 -15.95
N GLY A 20 10.20 -20.60 -16.75
CA GLY A 20 9.14 -19.61 -16.79
C GLY A 20 9.42 -18.45 -17.74
N GLU A 21 8.36 -17.73 -18.08
CA GLU A 21 8.40 -16.59 -19.00
C GLU A 21 9.01 -15.34 -18.34
N PHE A 22 9.47 -14.40 -19.17
CA PHE A 22 9.90 -13.09 -18.70
C PHE A 22 8.79 -12.40 -17.92
N ASP A 23 9.15 -11.84 -16.78
CA ASP A 23 8.23 -11.10 -15.91
C ASP A 23 8.88 -9.77 -15.58
N SER A 24 8.28 -8.68 -16.05
CA SER A 24 8.81 -7.34 -15.85
C SER A 24 8.85 -6.91 -14.38
N ASN A 25 8.15 -7.63 -13.49
CA ASN A 25 8.19 -7.41 -12.04
C ASN A 25 9.26 -8.24 -11.33
N GLU A 26 10.06 -9.02 -12.05
CA GLU A 26 11.15 -9.82 -11.49
C GLU A 26 12.50 -9.38 -12.08
N ASN A 27 13.36 -8.82 -11.24
CA ASN A 27 14.71 -8.41 -11.64
C ASN A 27 15.76 -9.39 -11.11
N HIS A 28 16.21 -10.28 -11.99
CA HIS A 28 17.25 -11.28 -11.70
C HIS A 28 18.67 -10.80 -12.01
N ASN A 29 18.84 -9.58 -12.53
CA ASN A 29 20.12 -9.11 -13.06
C ASN A 29 21.02 -8.46 -12.00
N ASN A 30 20.48 -8.13 -10.82
CA ASN A 30 21.21 -7.39 -9.78
C ASN A 30 21.28 -8.23 -8.50
N ALA A 31 22.44 -8.86 -8.27
CA ALA A 31 22.68 -9.62 -7.05
C ALA A 31 22.55 -8.72 -5.80
N GLY A 32 21.77 -9.16 -4.81
CA GLY A 32 21.52 -8.40 -3.58
C GLY A 32 20.39 -7.36 -3.65
N GLN A 33 19.66 -7.26 -4.76
CA GLN A 33 18.40 -6.52 -4.83
C GLN A 33 17.22 -7.48 -4.65
N SER A 34 16.07 -6.96 -4.19
CA SER A 34 14.83 -7.73 -4.23
C SER A 34 14.56 -8.16 -5.67
N VAL A 35 14.27 -9.44 -5.88
CA VAL A 35 13.86 -9.95 -7.20
C VAL A 35 12.47 -9.40 -7.53
N THR A 36 11.51 -9.54 -6.61
CA THR A 36 10.16 -8.97 -6.74
C THR A 36 10.21 -7.45 -6.62
N GLN A 37 9.77 -6.73 -7.66
CA GLN A 37 9.80 -5.25 -7.66
C GLN A 37 8.55 -4.64 -7.02
N GLN A 38 7.38 -5.23 -7.23
CA GLN A 38 6.09 -4.78 -6.69
C GLN A 38 5.31 -5.96 -6.09
N CYS A 39 4.43 -5.66 -5.13
CA CYS A 39 3.55 -6.66 -4.52
C CYS A 39 2.68 -7.39 -5.55
N LYS A 40 2.63 -8.72 -5.46
CA LYS A 40 1.79 -9.58 -6.29
C LYS A 40 0.90 -10.47 -5.45
N SER A 41 -0.29 -10.77 -5.95
CA SER A 41 -1.24 -11.65 -5.25
C SER A 41 -1.36 -12.98 -5.99
N TYR A 42 -1.40 -14.07 -5.25
CA TYR A 42 -1.63 -15.41 -5.78
C TYR A 42 -2.84 -16.02 -5.08
N ALA A 43 -3.87 -16.39 -5.84
CA ALA A 43 -5.11 -16.92 -5.31
C ALA A 43 -5.24 -18.41 -5.65
N PHE A 44 -5.30 -19.24 -4.61
CA PHE A 44 -5.45 -20.68 -4.69
C PHE A 44 -6.81 -21.10 -4.10
N ASN A 45 -7.51 -22.01 -4.76
CA ASN A 45 -8.70 -22.62 -4.16
C ASN A 45 -8.26 -23.75 -3.22
N ILE A 46 -8.46 -23.58 -1.92
CA ILE A 46 -8.20 -24.64 -0.92
C ILE A 46 -9.38 -25.62 -0.89
N SER A 47 -10.60 -25.09 -1.03
CA SER A 47 -11.84 -25.85 -1.17
C SER A 47 -12.82 -25.09 -2.07
N ASN A 48 -13.99 -25.66 -2.34
CA ASN A 48 -15.04 -24.99 -3.12
C ASN A 48 -15.48 -23.65 -2.51
N GLU A 49 -15.30 -23.46 -1.21
CA GLU A 49 -15.77 -22.28 -0.46
C GLU A 49 -14.64 -21.42 0.10
N ARG A 50 -13.38 -21.87 0.03
CA ARG A 50 -12.23 -21.17 0.62
C ARG A 50 -11.11 -20.93 -0.37
N LYS A 51 -10.65 -19.68 -0.41
CA LYS A 51 -9.50 -19.24 -1.21
C LYS A 51 -8.35 -18.84 -0.29
N LEU A 52 -7.15 -19.34 -0.58
CA LEU A 52 -5.91 -18.82 -0.01
C LEU A 52 -5.41 -17.69 -0.91
N ARG A 53 -5.19 -16.51 -0.34
CA ARG A 53 -4.49 -15.42 -1.01
C ARG A 53 -3.10 -15.28 -0.38
N ILE A 54 -2.06 -15.50 -1.18
CA ILE A 54 -0.68 -15.21 -0.79
C ILE A 54 -0.30 -13.88 -1.44
N ILE A 55 0.21 -12.95 -0.64
CA ILE A 55 0.74 -11.67 -1.11
C ILE A 55 2.25 -11.80 -1.08
N ASP A 56 2.85 -11.86 -2.26
CA ASP A 56 4.29 -11.83 -2.44
C ASP A 56 4.73 -10.37 -2.47
N THR A 57 5.69 -10.01 -1.63
CA THR A 57 6.15 -8.64 -1.45
C THR A 57 7.59 -8.50 -1.98
N PRO A 58 8.03 -7.27 -2.31
CA PRO A 58 9.45 -7.01 -2.42
C PRO A 58 10.19 -7.47 -1.15
N GLY A 59 11.39 -8.04 -1.32
CA GLY A 59 12.27 -8.43 -0.23
C GLY A 59 12.86 -7.22 0.51
N PHE A 60 13.32 -7.48 1.74
CA PHE A 60 13.91 -6.48 2.63
C PHE A 60 15.44 -6.58 2.66
N GLY A 61 16.11 -5.45 2.90
CA GLY A 61 17.57 -5.39 2.93
C GLY A 61 18.16 -5.25 1.53
N ASP A 62 17.57 -4.37 0.73
CA ASP A 62 18.10 -4.00 -0.56
C ASP A 62 19.46 -3.30 -0.39
N THR A 63 20.47 -3.74 -1.13
CA THR A 63 21.82 -3.13 -1.13
C THR A 63 21.84 -1.63 -1.48
N ARG A 64 20.72 -1.06 -1.94
CA ARG A 64 20.50 0.38 -2.15
C ARG A 64 20.25 1.19 -0.86
N GLY A 65 20.15 0.53 0.30
CA GLY A 65 20.11 1.15 1.63
C GLY A 65 18.72 1.52 2.15
N ASP A 66 18.67 2.11 3.35
CA ASP A 66 17.46 2.33 4.16
C ASP A 66 16.33 3.10 3.43
N ASN A 67 16.69 4.00 2.51
CA ASN A 67 15.71 4.76 1.74
C ASN A 67 14.87 3.88 0.82
N GLN A 68 15.46 2.84 0.21
CA GLN A 68 14.73 1.92 -0.65
C GLN A 68 13.83 0.99 0.16
N ASP A 69 14.27 0.56 1.34
CA ASP A 69 13.44 -0.26 2.23
C ASP A 69 12.20 0.51 2.72
N ASN A 70 12.32 1.82 2.99
CA ASN A 70 11.17 2.67 3.32
C ASN A 70 10.18 2.79 2.14
N LEU A 71 10.67 2.87 0.90
CA LEU A 71 9.82 2.85 -0.29
C LEU A 71 9.10 1.51 -0.44
N ASN A 72 9.83 0.40 -0.30
CA ASN A 72 9.25 -0.95 -0.37
C ASN A 72 8.16 -1.14 0.71
N MET A 73 8.41 -0.66 1.93
CA MET A 73 7.42 -0.70 3.01
C MET A 73 6.20 0.18 2.72
N GLY A 74 6.41 1.37 2.15
CA GLY A 74 5.32 2.23 1.66
C GLY A 74 4.44 1.54 0.61
N GLU A 75 5.05 0.83 -0.34
CA GLU A 75 4.32 0.05 -1.35
C GLU A 75 3.55 -1.13 -0.74
N ILE A 76 4.15 -1.84 0.22
CA ILE A 76 3.49 -2.92 0.96
C ILE A 76 2.27 -2.36 1.71
N PHE A 77 2.43 -1.26 2.46
CA PHE A 77 1.32 -0.66 3.20
C PHE A 77 0.22 -0.11 2.29
N ALA A 78 0.57 0.47 1.14
CA ALA A 78 -0.39 0.88 0.13
C ALA A 78 -1.18 -0.31 -0.44
N PHE A 79 -0.50 -1.42 -0.71
CA PHE A 79 -1.15 -2.65 -1.16
C PHE A 79 -2.07 -3.26 -0.09
N LEU A 80 -1.67 -3.18 1.18
CA LEU A 80 -2.44 -3.69 2.32
C LEU A 80 -3.56 -2.76 2.77
N HIS A 81 -3.57 -1.49 2.37
CA HIS A 81 -4.47 -0.48 2.94
C HIS A 81 -5.96 -0.84 2.84
N ASN A 82 -6.40 -1.45 1.73
CA ASN A 82 -7.79 -1.88 1.55
C ASN A 82 -8.03 -3.37 1.85
N ILE A 83 -7.07 -4.05 2.45
CA ILE A 83 -7.24 -5.40 2.96
C ILE A 83 -7.81 -5.34 4.38
N ASN A 84 -9.03 -5.83 4.54
CA ASN A 84 -9.73 -5.79 5.84
C ASN A 84 -9.31 -6.90 6.81
N TYR A 85 -8.70 -7.97 6.28
CA TYR A 85 -8.41 -9.20 7.02
C TYR A 85 -7.03 -9.74 6.62
N LEU A 86 -6.20 -10.01 7.62
CA LEU A 86 -4.90 -10.63 7.46
C LEU A 86 -4.82 -11.87 8.36
N ASN A 87 -4.56 -13.05 7.81
CA ASN A 87 -4.50 -14.28 8.62
C ASN A 87 -3.09 -14.55 9.16
N GLY A 88 -2.05 -14.16 8.43
CA GLY A 88 -0.67 -14.36 8.86
C GLY A 88 0.34 -13.57 8.04
N ILE A 89 1.47 -13.26 8.67
CA ILE A 89 2.66 -12.69 8.05
C ILE A 89 3.72 -13.79 8.02
N CYS A 90 4.12 -14.22 6.82
CA CYS A 90 5.14 -15.25 6.65
C CYS A 90 6.52 -14.62 6.57
N LEU A 91 7.38 -14.89 7.55
CA LEU A 91 8.80 -14.55 7.50
C LEU A 91 9.59 -15.73 6.95
N LEU A 92 10.31 -15.51 5.85
CA LEU A 92 11.07 -16.55 5.16
C LEU A 92 12.55 -16.52 5.56
N PHE A 93 13.08 -17.69 5.89
CA PHE A 93 14.47 -17.90 6.30
C PHE A 93 15.09 -19.09 5.58
N LYS A 94 16.42 -19.13 5.55
CA LYS A 94 17.19 -20.37 5.31
C LYS A 94 17.49 -21.03 6.66
N PRO A 95 17.53 -22.37 6.74
CA PRO A 95 18.11 -23.04 7.89
C PRO A 95 19.63 -22.78 7.94
N GLU A 96 20.24 -23.02 9.08
CA GLU A 96 21.70 -22.99 9.26
C GLU A 96 22.40 -21.66 8.91
N VAL A 97 21.74 -20.52 9.11
CA VAL A 97 22.44 -19.24 8.96
C VAL A 97 23.33 -18.98 10.18
N VAL A 98 24.55 -18.50 9.93
CA VAL A 98 25.49 -18.13 11.00
C VAL A 98 25.11 -16.79 11.63
N LYS A 99 24.47 -15.90 10.85
CA LYS A 99 24.01 -14.59 11.30
C LYS A 99 22.67 -14.25 10.63
N LEU A 100 21.81 -13.56 11.38
CA LEU A 100 20.59 -12.99 10.82
C LEU A 100 20.92 -11.82 9.89
N ASN A 101 20.02 -11.56 8.95
CA ASN A 101 20.11 -10.39 8.09
C ASN A 101 20.05 -9.12 8.98
N PRO A 102 21.03 -8.19 8.91
CA PRO A 102 21.02 -6.94 9.68
C PRO A 102 19.74 -6.12 9.52
N TYR A 103 19.09 -6.19 8.36
CA TYR A 103 17.87 -5.44 8.06
C TYR A 103 16.60 -6.03 8.66
N LEU A 104 16.65 -7.25 9.22
CA LEU A 104 15.51 -7.91 9.86
C LEU A 104 14.93 -7.04 10.99
N GLN A 105 15.79 -6.36 11.76
CA GLN A 105 15.38 -5.47 12.83
C GLN A 105 14.51 -4.32 12.32
N SER A 106 14.99 -3.58 11.31
CA SER A 106 14.26 -2.46 10.72
C SER A 106 12.92 -2.90 10.13
N CYS A 107 12.92 -3.99 9.36
CA CYS A 107 11.70 -4.56 8.77
C CYS A 107 10.66 -4.91 9.84
N CYS A 108 11.05 -5.69 10.85
CA CYS A 108 10.18 -6.04 11.95
C CYS A 108 9.65 -4.77 12.64
N SER A 109 10.52 -3.80 12.97
CA SER A 109 10.11 -2.55 13.63
C SER A 109 9.05 -1.79 12.85
N GLN A 110 9.21 -1.66 11.53
CA GLN A 110 8.23 -0.99 10.69
C GLN A 110 6.91 -1.75 10.60
N LEU A 111 6.94 -3.08 10.49
CA LEU A 111 5.72 -3.91 10.51
C LEU A 111 4.96 -3.74 11.84
N PHE A 112 5.65 -3.77 12.98
CA PHE A 112 5.01 -3.59 14.29
C PHE A 112 4.49 -2.18 14.51
N GLN A 113 5.23 -1.17 14.05
CA GLN A 113 4.76 0.21 14.09
C GLN A 113 3.49 0.41 13.26
N TYR A 114 3.37 -0.30 12.13
CA TYR A 114 2.20 -0.21 11.25
C TYR A 114 1.00 -1.00 11.74
N PHE A 115 1.16 -2.28 12.08
CA PHE A 115 0.03 -3.09 12.51
C PHE A 115 -0.34 -2.87 13.99
N GLY A 116 0.62 -2.48 14.83
CA GLY A 116 0.46 -2.46 16.28
C GLY A 116 0.81 -3.81 16.93
N GLU A 117 0.81 -3.88 18.25
CA GLU A 117 1.37 -5.03 18.99
C GLU A 117 0.62 -6.35 18.79
N ASN A 118 -0.68 -6.31 18.46
CA ASN A 118 -1.50 -7.51 18.38
C ASN A 118 -1.19 -8.38 17.15
N ILE A 119 -0.38 -7.88 16.21
CA ILE A 119 0.05 -8.63 15.04
C ILE A 119 0.98 -9.80 15.37
N LEU A 120 1.63 -9.79 16.54
CA LEU A 120 2.65 -10.77 16.95
C LEU A 120 2.14 -12.23 16.84
N ASP A 121 0.86 -12.47 17.15
CA ASP A 121 0.22 -13.80 17.10
C ASP A 121 -0.02 -14.30 15.67
N HIS A 122 0.14 -13.43 14.68
CA HIS A 122 -0.02 -13.73 13.26
C HIS A 122 1.31 -13.97 12.53
N PHE A 123 2.44 -13.92 13.24
CA PHE A 123 3.75 -14.23 12.64
C PHE A 123 3.93 -15.74 12.44
N ILE A 124 4.32 -16.08 11.21
CA ILE A 124 4.55 -17.45 10.76
C ILE A 124 5.98 -17.55 10.24
N PHE A 125 6.70 -18.57 10.69
CA PHE A 125 8.10 -18.79 10.33
C PHE A 125 8.21 -19.86 9.25
N CYS A 126 8.75 -19.50 8.10
CA CYS A 126 8.90 -20.39 6.96
C CYS A 126 10.39 -20.60 6.67
N PHE A 127 10.86 -21.83 6.77
CA PHE A 127 12.23 -22.20 6.41
C PHE A 127 12.24 -22.85 5.04
N THR A 128 12.99 -22.27 4.11
CA THR A 128 13.19 -22.78 2.76
C THR A 128 14.52 -23.54 2.68
N ASN A 129 14.64 -24.49 1.76
CA ASN A 129 15.83 -25.36 1.63
C ASN A 129 16.12 -26.17 2.90
N ALA A 130 15.07 -26.63 3.57
CA ALA A 130 15.15 -27.29 4.87
C ALA A 130 15.63 -28.75 4.80
N ARG A 131 15.93 -29.28 3.62
CA ARG A 131 16.38 -30.67 3.44
C ARG A 131 17.67 -30.96 4.21
N SER A 132 18.65 -30.05 4.17
CA SER A 132 19.94 -30.19 4.85
C SER A 132 19.83 -30.32 6.37
N THR A 133 18.71 -29.88 6.94
CA THR A 133 18.40 -29.91 8.37
C THR A 133 17.24 -30.85 8.70
N PHE A 134 16.97 -31.84 7.85
CA PHE A 134 15.90 -32.82 8.05
C PHE A 134 14.52 -32.17 8.30
N PHE A 135 14.23 -31.07 7.59
CA PHE A 135 13.00 -30.28 7.73
C PHE A 135 12.84 -29.63 9.10
N ALA A 136 13.95 -29.14 9.66
CA ALA A 136 13.99 -28.34 10.88
C ALA A 136 14.62 -26.95 10.63
N PRO A 137 14.32 -25.96 11.49
CA PRO A 137 14.94 -24.64 11.43
C PRO A 137 16.48 -24.57 11.52
N GLY A 138 17.13 -25.61 12.06
CA GLY A 138 18.58 -25.65 12.26
C GLY A 138 19.10 -24.57 13.21
N ASN A 139 20.37 -24.19 13.04
CA ASN A 139 21.05 -23.15 13.83
C ASN A 139 20.45 -21.73 13.67
N THR A 140 19.58 -21.50 12.68
CA THR A 140 18.84 -20.24 12.57
C THR A 140 17.84 -20.06 13.72
N ARG A 141 17.29 -21.15 14.28
CA ARG A 141 16.31 -21.09 15.37
C ARG A 141 16.79 -20.32 16.61
N PRO A 142 17.91 -20.69 17.26
CA PRO A 142 18.38 -19.99 18.45
C PRO A 142 18.64 -18.50 18.18
N LEU A 143 19.14 -18.15 16.99
CA LEU A 143 19.33 -16.75 16.60
C LEU A 143 18.00 -15.98 16.54
N LEU A 144 16.96 -16.58 15.97
CA LEU A 144 15.62 -15.97 15.94
C LEU A 144 15.00 -15.90 17.34
N GLU A 145 15.17 -16.93 18.17
CA GLU A 145 14.69 -16.91 19.56
C GLU A 145 15.35 -15.79 20.36
N GLU A 146 16.66 -15.59 20.22
CA GLU A 146 17.39 -14.47 20.83
C GLU A 146 16.88 -13.13 20.30
N PHE A 147 16.83 -12.98 18.97
CA PHE A 147 16.35 -11.76 18.30
C PHE A 147 14.96 -11.37 18.80
N PHE A 148 13.96 -12.26 18.67
CA PHE A 148 12.59 -11.96 19.05
C PHE A 148 12.37 -11.87 20.57
N SER A 149 13.22 -12.49 21.39
CA SER A 149 13.19 -12.29 22.84
C SER A 149 13.67 -10.89 23.24
N SER A 150 14.60 -10.31 22.49
CA SER A 150 15.10 -8.94 22.70
C SER A 150 14.23 -7.86 22.05
N PHE A 151 13.41 -8.25 21.07
CA PHE A 151 12.74 -7.32 20.18
C PHE A 151 11.47 -6.69 20.79
N HIS A 152 10.71 -7.45 21.60
CA HIS A 152 9.45 -6.97 22.19
C HIS A 152 9.17 -7.64 23.54
N GLU A 153 8.50 -6.95 24.47
CA GLU A 153 8.15 -7.51 25.79
C GLU A 153 7.29 -8.78 25.66
N LYS A 154 6.35 -8.76 24.71
CA LYS A 154 5.57 -9.93 24.29
C LYS A 154 6.42 -10.79 23.37
N LYS A 155 6.96 -11.88 23.92
CA LYS A 155 7.77 -12.86 23.18
C LYS A 155 7.01 -13.47 22.01
N ILE A 156 7.55 -13.41 20.80
CA ILE A 156 6.98 -14.11 19.65
C ILE A 156 7.26 -15.62 19.81
N PRO A 157 6.23 -16.48 19.87
CA PRO A 157 6.45 -17.89 20.08
C PRO A 157 6.98 -18.56 18.81
N LEU A 158 8.25 -18.99 18.79
CA LEU A 158 8.80 -19.84 17.73
C LEU A 158 8.48 -21.33 18.03
N LYS A 159 7.23 -21.73 17.76
CA LYS A 159 6.72 -23.08 18.06
C LYS A 159 6.60 -23.91 16.78
N LYS A 160 6.54 -25.24 16.93
CA LYS A 160 6.27 -26.13 15.77
C LYS A 160 4.93 -25.80 15.09
N THR A 161 3.95 -25.29 15.84
CA THR A 161 2.61 -24.95 15.32
C THR A 161 2.63 -23.84 14.28
N ASN A 162 3.47 -22.80 14.45
CA ASN A 162 3.59 -21.65 13.54
C ASN A 162 4.93 -21.62 12.77
N THR A 163 5.68 -22.72 12.79
CA THR A 163 6.93 -22.87 12.04
C THR A 163 6.80 -23.97 11.01
N PHE A 164 7.07 -23.68 9.75
CA PHE A 164 6.93 -24.58 8.61
C PHE A 164 8.24 -24.69 7.85
N CYS A 165 8.59 -25.89 7.41
CA CYS A 165 9.86 -26.16 6.73
C CYS A 165 9.57 -26.78 5.37
N PHE A 166 10.08 -26.16 4.31
CA PHE A 166 9.86 -26.53 2.93
C PHE A 166 11.19 -26.73 2.22
N ASP A 167 11.16 -27.52 1.16
CA ASP A 167 12.28 -27.70 0.27
C ASP A 167 11.91 -27.31 -1.16
N SER A 168 12.89 -26.81 -1.92
CA SER A 168 12.69 -26.39 -3.31
C SER A 168 13.40 -27.29 -4.33
N GLU A 169 14.21 -28.26 -3.87
CA GLU A 169 15.01 -29.13 -4.74
C GLU A 169 14.15 -29.99 -5.67
N SER A 170 12.97 -30.44 -5.21
CA SER A 170 12.06 -31.20 -6.07
C SER A 170 11.55 -30.38 -7.27
N PHE A 171 11.37 -29.07 -7.10
CA PHE A 171 11.07 -28.19 -8.23
C PHE A 171 12.28 -28.02 -9.15
N ARG A 172 13.47 -27.79 -8.58
CA ARG A 172 14.72 -27.67 -9.35
C ARG A 172 15.00 -28.92 -10.18
N TYR A 173 14.79 -30.11 -9.60
CA TYR A 173 14.92 -31.40 -10.26
C TYR A 173 13.99 -31.53 -11.47
N LEU A 174 12.70 -31.22 -11.31
CA LEU A 174 11.73 -31.30 -12.41
C LEU A 174 12.08 -30.35 -13.56
N VAL A 175 12.54 -29.15 -13.22
CA VAL A 175 12.99 -28.17 -14.21
C VAL A 175 14.26 -28.64 -14.93
N ALA A 176 15.22 -29.20 -14.19
CA ALA A 176 16.46 -29.72 -14.77
C ALA A 176 16.21 -30.92 -15.70
N MET A 177 15.28 -31.82 -15.32
CA MET A 177 14.84 -32.92 -16.19
C MET A 177 14.24 -32.40 -17.51
N GLN A 178 13.47 -31.31 -17.46
CA GLN A 178 12.91 -30.70 -18.66
C GLN A 178 14.00 -30.13 -19.59
N ASP A 179 15.11 -29.67 -19.02
CA ASP A 179 16.30 -29.21 -19.74
C ASP A 179 17.28 -30.35 -20.10
N SER A 180 16.77 -31.59 -20.14
CA SER A 180 17.48 -32.82 -20.50
C SER A 180 18.70 -33.15 -19.62
N PHE A 181 18.69 -32.73 -18.35
CA PHE A 181 19.68 -33.15 -17.38
C PHE A 181 19.38 -34.57 -16.87
N GLU A 182 20.38 -35.45 -16.89
CA GLU A 182 20.27 -36.82 -16.39
C GLU A 182 20.69 -36.90 -14.92
N PHE A 183 19.88 -37.58 -14.11
CA PHE A 183 20.13 -37.81 -12.70
C PHE A 183 20.26 -39.31 -12.43
N TYR A 184 21.02 -39.68 -11.40
CA TYR A 184 21.08 -41.05 -10.92
C TYR A 184 19.74 -41.47 -10.29
N SER A 185 19.42 -42.76 -10.33
CA SER A 185 18.17 -43.29 -9.79
C SER A 185 18.01 -43.03 -8.28
N THR A 186 19.11 -43.01 -7.54
CA THR A 186 19.13 -42.71 -6.09
C THR A 186 18.74 -41.27 -5.79
N GLU A 187 19.14 -40.31 -6.63
CA GLU A 187 18.81 -38.88 -6.44
C GLU A 187 17.31 -38.66 -6.58
N ARG A 188 16.68 -39.37 -7.54
CA ARG A 188 15.22 -39.32 -7.73
C ARG A 188 14.46 -39.73 -6.47
N GLU A 189 14.86 -40.84 -5.84
CA GLU A 189 14.18 -41.34 -4.63
C GLU A 189 14.26 -40.32 -3.49
N GLU A 190 15.43 -39.72 -3.27
CA GLU A 190 15.62 -38.69 -2.24
C GLU A 190 14.77 -37.45 -2.51
N ILE A 191 14.68 -37.04 -3.77
CA ILE A 191 13.93 -35.87 -4.21
C ILE A 191 12.42 -36.10 -4.08
N GLU A 192 11.95 -37.31 -4.36
CA GLU A 192 10.56 -37.72 -4.14
C GLU A 192 10.21 -37.70 -2.65
N GLN A 193 11.08 -38.20 -1.78
CA GLN A 193 10.88 -38.11 -0.32
C GLN A 193 10.86 -36.66 0.15
N SER A 194 11.74 -35.80 -0.39
CA SER A 194 11.76 -34.37 -0.09
C SER A 194 10.44 -33.67 -0.50
N TRP A 195 9.92 -34.02 -1.68
CA TRP A 195 8.63 -33.54 -2.19
C TRP A 195 7.48 -33.91 -1.26
N LEU A 196 7.36 -35.19 -0.91
CA LEU A 196 6.28 -35.69 -0.04
C LEU A 196 6.26 -35.00 1.33
N ARG A 197 7.44 -34.74 1.90
CA ARG A 197 7.58 -33.97 3.14
C ARG A 197 7.11 -32.53 2.97
N SER A 198 7.56 -31.85 1.92
CA SER A 198 7.13 -30.48 1.62
C SER A 198 5.61 -30.38 1.40
N VAL A 199 5.00 -31.33 0.67
CA VAL A 199 3.55 -31.40 0.47
C VAL A 199 2.81 -31.58 1.80
N THR A 200 3.32 -32.43 2.69
CA THR A 200 2.75 -32.64 4.02
C THR A 200 2.81 -31.35 4.85
N GLU A 201 3.93 -30.65 4.83
CA GLU A 201 4.11 -29.36 5.51
C GLU A 201 3.22 -28.26 4.89
N SER A 202 3.03 -28.22 3.57
CA SER A 202 2.11 -27.29 2.90
C SER A 202 0.65 -27.54 3.29
N LYS A 203 0.23 -28.81 3.41
CA LYS A 203 -1.10 -29.16 3.94
C LYS A 203 -1.26 -28.70 5.39
N ARG A 204 -0.21 -28.88 6.21
CA ARG A 204 -0.20 -28.41 7.60
C ARG A 204 -0.30 -26.89 7.69
N PHE A 205 0.43 -26.17 6.85
CA PHE A 205 0.39 -24.71 6.74
C PHE A 205 -1.00 -24.21 6.33
N SER A 206 -1.58 -24.79 5.29
CA SER A 206 -2.94 -24.46 4.85
C SER A 206 -3.97 -24.71 5.96
N ASN A 207 -3.85 -25.84 6.67
CA ASN A 207 -4.76 -26.16 7.78
C ASN A 207 -4.60 -25.22 8.98
N PHE A 208 -3.37 -24.79 9.27
CA PHE A 208 -3.09 -23.78 10.29
C PHE A 208 -3.79 -22.46 9.94
N LEU A 209 -3.58 -21.94 8.72
CA LEU A 209 -4.22 -20.70 8.26
C LEU A 209 -5.76 -20.79 8.28
N CYS A 210 -6.33 -21.94 7.91
CA CYS A 210 -7.78 -22.17 7.93
C CYS A 210 -8.40 -22.12 9.34
N LYS A 211 -7.60 -22.29 10.39
CA LYS A 211 -8.02 -22.25 11.81
C LYS A 211 -7.64 -20.95 12.50
N GLN A 212 -6.70 -20.21 11.94
CA GLN A 212 -6.22 -18.95 12.49
C GLN A 212 -7.32 -17.89 12.43
N SER A 213 -7.46 -17.12 13.51
CA SER A 213 -8.32 -15.93 13.49
C SER A 213 -7.85 -14.96 12.41
N SER A 214 -8.76 -14.12 11.93
CA SER A 214 -8.36 -13.04 11.02
C SER A 214 -8.01 -11.82 11.84
N TYR A 215 -6.84 -11.26 11.58
CA TYR A 215 -6.42 -9.95 12.07
C TYR A 215 -7.17 -8.87 11.29
N ARG A 216 -8.12 -8.20 11.95
CA ARG A 216 -9.11 -7.27 11.40
C ARG A 216 -8.61 -5.84 11.47
N LYS A 217 -8.55 -5.18 10.32
CA LYS A 217 -8.10 -3.79 10.22
C LYS A 217 -8.82 -2.82 11.16
N ASN A 218 -10.15 -2.82 11.14
CA ASN A 218 -10.94 -1.84 11.90
C ASN A 218 -10.89 -2.00 13.43
N ILE A 219 -10.35 -3.11 13.93
CA ILE A 219 -10.31 -3.41 15.37
C ILE A 219 -8.87 -3.39 15.85
N GLU A 220 -7.96 -4.04 15.11
CA GLU A 220 -6.65 -4.38 15.64
C GLU A 220 -5.52 -3.56 15.00
N TRP A 221 -5.72 -2.95 13.82
CA TRP A 221 -4.70 -2.12 13.14
C TRP A 221 -4.79 -0.67 13.60
N GLN A 222 -4.82 -0.45 14.91
CA GLN A 222 -4.85 0.88 15.48
C GLN A 222 -3.47 1.25 15.98
N SER A 223 -2.67 1.81 15.08
CA SER A 223 -1.30 2.24 15.37
C SER A 223 -1.09 3.70 14.94
N MET A 224 -0.05 4.34 15.46
CA MET A 224 0.30 5.69 15.04
C MET A 224 0.67 5.73 13.55
N GLU A 225 1.37 4.71 13.05
CA GLU A 225 1.83 4.70 11.66
C GLU A 225 0.70 4.43 10.67
N ASP A 226 -0.26 3.53 11.00
CA ASP A 226 -1.48 3.38 10.19
C ASP A 226 -2.28 4.68 10.21
N ALA A 227 -2.47 5.33 11.36
CA ALA A 227 -3.16 6.61 11.41
C ALA A 227 -2.48 7.68 10.53
N ARG A 228 -1.14 7.83 10.59
CA ARG A 228 -0.38 8.73 9.72
C ARG A 228 -0.61 8.41 8.24
N PHE A 229 -0.55 7.13 7.90
CA PHE A 229 -0.79 6.64 6.55
C PHE A 229 -2.20 7.00 6.08
N GLN A 230 -3.25 6.70 6.86
CA GLN A 230 -4.63 7.01 6.49
C GLN A 230 -4.85 8.51 6.33
N ILE A 231 -4.28 9.35 7.21
CA ILE A 231 -4.40 10.81 7.08
C ILE A 231 -3.80 11.27 5.76
N ASN A 232 -2.58 10.87 5.43
CA ASN A 232 -1.90 11.25 4.18
C ASN A 232 -2.72 10.85 2.94
N PHE A 233 -3.32 9.65 2.94
CA PHE A 233 -4.20 9.18 1.88
C PHE A 233 -5.51 9.99 1.76
N MET A 234 -5.97 10.60 2.85
CA MET A 234 -7.21 11.38 2.86
C MET A 234 -7.00 12.88 2.55
N ILE A 235 -5.75 13.38 2.52
CA ILE A 235 -5.48 14.82 2.30
C ILE A 235 -6.15 15.31 1.02
N ARG A 236 -5.87 14.69 -0.12
CA ARG A 236 -6.44 15.08 -1.41
C ARG A 236 -7.98 14.97 -1.43
N PRO A 237 -8.59 13.85 -0.99
CA PRO A 237 -10.05 13.76 -0.85
C PRO A 237 -10.70 14.89 -0.06
N ILE A 238 -10.10 15.26 1.08
CA ILE A 238 -10.60 16.30 1.97
C ILE A 238 -10.52 17.68 1.31
N VAL A 239 -9.35 18.08 0.80
CA VAL A 239 -9.16 19.43 0.24
C VAL A 239 -9.96 19.64 -1.05
N GLU A 240 -10.08 18.62 -1.91
CA GLU A 240 -10.89 18.73 -3.13
C GLU A 240 -12.39 18.78 -2.80
N THR A 241 -12.81 18.10 -1.72
CA THR A 241 -14.16 18.26 -1.16
C THR A 241 -14.39 19.71 -0.70
N MET A 242 -13.47 20.29 0.09
CA MET A 242 -13.57 21.68 0.53
C MET A 242 -13.68 22.64 -0.66
N ARG A 243 -12.86 22.45 -1.70
CA ARG A 243 -12.88 23.29 -2.92
C ARG A 243 -14.22 23.20 -3.64
N ASN A 244 -14.80 22.01 -3.76
CA ASN A 244 -16.09 21.84 -4.42
C ASN A 244 -17.26 22.39 -3.58
N VAL A 245 -17.23 22.23 -2.25
CA VAL A 245 -18.17 22.87 -1.34
C VAL A 245 -18.13 24.40 -1.50
N LEU A 246 -16.94 24.99 -1.57
CA LEU A 246 -16.78 26.44 -1.83
C LEU A 246 -17.34 26.88 -3.19
N ARG A 247 -17.20 26.08 -4.24
CA ARG A 247 -17.84 26.34 -5.54
C ARG A 247 -19.35 26.39 -5.41
N ASN A 248 -19.96 25.39 -4.75
CA ASN A 248 -21.41 25.33 -4.57
C ASN A 248 -21.94 26.44 -3.67
N ILE A 249 -21.20 26.85 -2.64
CA ILE A 249 -21.51 28.06 -1.85
C ILE A 249 -21.57 29.31 -2.74
N ILE A 250 -20.66 29.46 -3.71
CA ILE A 250 -20.65 30.61 -4.63
C ILE A 250 -21.80 30.53 -5.65
N LEU A 251 -22.15 29.33 -6.09
CA LEU A 251 -23.21 29.12 -7.09
C LEU A 251 -24.63 29.14 -6.51
N PHE A 252 -24.78 29.05 -5.19
CA PHE A 252 -26.08 28.97 -4.52
C PHE A 252 -27.04 30.08 -4.95
N ASP A 253 -26.61 31.35 -4.86
CA ASP A 253 -27.41 32.53 -5.26
C ASP A 253 -27.64 32.61 -6.78
N LEU A 254 -26.90 31.82 -7.56
CA LEU A 254 -26.99 31.76 -9.02
C LEU A 254 -27.85 30.60 -9.51
N HIS A 255 -28.49 29.88 -8.58
CA HIS A 255 -29.34 28.73 -8.84
C HIS A 255 -28.64 27.62 -9.64
N ALA A 256 -27.35 27.42 -9.37
CA ALA A 256 -26.46 26.49 -10.08
C ALA A 256 -25.71 25.58 -9.09
N SER A 257 -25.25 24.41 -9.55
CA SER A 257 -24.32 23.59 -8.78
C SER A 257 -23.38 22.77 -9.66
N ILE A 258 -22.29 22.34 -9.05
CA ILE A 258 -21.30 21.46 -9.65
C ILE A 258 -21.20 20.20 -8.81
N LYS A 259 -21.47 19.07 -9.46
CA LYS A 259 -21.29 17.75 -8.88
C LYS A 259 -19.86 17.29 -9.13
N LEU A 260 -19.19 16.87 -8.06
CA LEU A 260 -17.88 16.21 -8.11
C LEU A 260 -18.08 14.70 -8.13
N SER A 261 -17.39 14.02 -9.04
CA SER A 261 -17.27 12.57 -9.06
C SER A 261 -15.79 12.18 -9.18
N ALA A 262 -15.49 10.90 -8.91
CA ALA A 262 -14.14 10.36 -8.99
C ALA A 262 -14.15 9.07 -9.81
N LYS A 263 -13.17 8.94 -10.71
CA LYS A 263 -12.94 7.70 -11.47
C LYS A 263 -11.58 7.11 -11.13
N PRO A 264 -11.48 5.78 -10.96
CA PRO A 264 -10.19 5.13 -10.73
C PRO A 264 -9.26 5.42 -11.91
N ALA A 265 -8.00 5.73 -11.59
CA ALA A 265 -6.95 5.90 -12.58
C ALA A 265 -6.51 4.55 -13.15
N ILE A 266 -5.68 4.57 -14.19
CA ILE A 266 -5.03 3.36 -14.68
C ILE A 266 -3.82 3.08 -13.78
N PRO A 267 -3.53 1.82 -13.39
CA PRO A 267 -2.32 1.49 -12.64
C PRO A 267 -1.05 2.16 -13.18
N SER A 268 -0.22 2.70 -12.29
CA SER A 268 0.98 3.49 -12.61
C SER A 268 0.74 4.89 -13.20
N SER A 269 -0.51 5.38 -13.17
CA SER A 269 -0.79 6.77 -13.54
C SER A 269 -0.15 7.74 -12.54
N THR A 270 0.33 8.86 -13.05
CA THR A 270 0.79 9.98 -12.24
C THR A 270 0.01 11.23 -12.61
N ILE A 271 -0.20 12.12 -11.64
CA ILE A 271 -0.76 13.45 -11.85
C ILE A 271 0.34 14.50 -11.85
N CYS A 272 0.19 15.52 -12.70
CA CYS A 272 1.06 16.69 -12.68
C CYS A 272 0.25 17.98 -12.78
N TYR A 273 0.52 18.90 -11.85
CA TYR A 273 -0.15 20.18 -11.79
C TYR A 273 0.59 21.31 -12.54
N LYS A 274 1.87 21.10 -12.90
CA LYS A 274 2.70 22.06 -13.63
C LYS A 274 2.61 21.96 -15.15
N CYS A 275 2.14 20.82 -15.68
CA CYS A 275 1.91 20.66 -17.11
C CYS A 275 0.82 21.63 -17.60
N SER A 276 0.95 22.07 -18.85
CA SER A 276 -0.04 22.94 -19.48
C SER A 276 -1.40 22.24 -19.55
N ARG A 277 -2.37 22.80 -18.82
CA ARG A 277 -3.74 22.30 -18.72
C ARG A 277 -4.69 23.35 -19.28
N GLN A 278 -5.62 22.93 -20.13
CA GLN A 278 -6.64 23.82 -20.66
C GLN A 278 -7.85 23.84 -19.71
N PRO A 279 -8.29 25.02 -19.22
CA PRO A 279 -9.49 25.11 -18.39
C PRO A 279 -10.74 24.68 -19.16
N GLY A 280 -11.48 23.72 -18.61
CA GLY A 280 -12.82 23.36 -19.09
C GLY A 280 -13.90 24.21 -18.42
N LYS A 281 -14.97 24.55 -19.12
CA LYS A 281 -16.11 25.29 -18.55
C LYS A 281 -17.17 24.30 -18.05
N TYR A 282 -17.48 24.38 -16.76
CA TYR A 282 -18.49 23.58 -16.06
C TYR A 282 -19.50 24.52 -15.43
N ASP A 283 -20.65 24.64 -16.09
CA ASP A 283 -21.64 25.69 -15.83
C ASP A 283 -21.00 27.10 -15.90
N ARG A 284 -20.91 27.80 -14.76
CA ARG A 284 -20.36 29.15 -14.65
C ARG A 284 -18.89 29.17 -14.20
N PHE A 285 -18.34 28.03 -13.78
CA PHE A 285 -16.94 27.92 -13.38
C PHE A 285 -16.06 27.40 -14.50
N TRP A 286 -14.82 27.88 -14.52
CA TRP A 286 -13.74 27.23 -15.25
C TRP A 286 -12.97 26.34 -14.28
N ILE A 287 -12.66 25.12 -14.68
CA ILE A 287 -11.92 24.16 -13.85
C ILE A 287 -10.78 23.60 -14.68
N LEU A 288 -9.58 23.55 -14.09
CA LEU A 288 -8.45 22.81 -14.66
C LEU A 288 -8.65 21.33 -14.34
N PRO A 289 -8.92 20.46 -15.34
CA PRO A 289 -9.10 19.04 -15.09
C PRO A 289 -7.79 18.39 -14.64
N ASP A 290 -7.90 17.24 -13.97
CA ASP A 290 -6.74 16.41 -13.67
C ASP A 290 -6.03 15.99 -14.96
N HIS A 291 -4.73 16.22 -15.02
CA HIS A 291 -3.88 15.77 -16.13
C HIS A 291 -3.07 14.55 -15.69
N LEU A 292 -3.53 13.38 -16.11
CA LEU A 292 -2.86 12.11 -15.85
C LEU A 292 -1.87 11.79 -16.96
N HIS A 293 -0.67 11.36 -16.58
CA HIS A 293 0.31 10.78 -17.49
C HIS A 293 0.30 9.26 -17.39
N ASN A 294 0.29 8.61 -18.55
CA ASN A 294 0.45 7.17 -18.67
C ASN A 294 1.23 6.83 -19.96
N PRO A 295 2.49 6.34 -19.89
CA PRO A 295 3.30 6.08 -18.70
C PRO A 295 3.91 7.37 -18.08
N PRO A 296 4.51 7.32 -16.88
CA PRO A 296 5.08 8.49 -16.19
C PRO A 296 6.13 9.26 -17.00
N LYS A 297 6.82 8.66 -17.98
CA LYS A 297 7.96 9.32 -18.65
C LYS A 297 7.63 10.50 -19.60
N MET A 298 6.37 10.97 -19.66
CA MET A 298 5.95 12.03 -20.58
C MET A 298 5.86 13.44 -19.98
N CYS A 299 6.28 13.66 -18.73
CA CYS A 299 6.20 14.97 -18.09
C CYS A 299 7.49 15.79 -18.21
N PRO A 300 7.43 17.03 -18.75
CA PRO A 300 8.60 17.92 -18.82
C PRO A 300 9.06 18.47 -17.46
N SER A 301 8.19 18.47 -16.44
CA SER A 301 8.43 19.21 -15.20
C SER A 301 9.01 18.39 -14.03
N ASN A 302 9.25 17.09 -14.22
CA ASN A 302 9.69 16.13 -13.17
C ASN A 302 8.88 16.16 -11.85
N ASP A 303 7.69 16.79 -11.84
CA ASP A 303 6.85 17.02 -10.67
C ASP A 303 5.61 16.12 -10.70
N GLN A 304 5.86 14.84 -10.94
CA GLN A 304 4.82 13.83 -11.02
C GLN A 304 4.60 13.20 -9.67
N LYS A 305 3.33 13.16 -9.25
CA LYS A 305 2.91 12.44 -8.05
C LYS A 305 2.08 11.22 -8.48
N PRO A 306 2.31 10.03 -7.90
CA PRO A 306 1.41 8.90 -8.10
C PRO A 306 -0.04 9.29 -7.76
N THR A 307 -1.01 8.75 -8.49
CA THR A 307 -2.42 8.96 -8.16
C THR A 307 -3.28 7.76 -8.52
N GLU A 308 -4.25 7.48 -7.65
CA GLU A 308 -5.17 6.36 -7.75
C GLU A 308 -6.46 6.73 -8.48
N TYR A 309 -6.76 8.02 -8.64
CA TYR A 309 -8.02 8.47 -9.21
C TYR A 309 -7.91 9.84 -9.88
N ARG A 310 -8.85 10.12 -10.78
CA ARG A 310 -9.09 11.45 -11.34
C ARG A 310 -10.46 11.97 -10.92
N LEU A 311 -10.54 13.28 -10.77
CA LEU A 311 -11.77 14.00 -10.55
C LEU A 311 -12.45 14.34 -11.86
N GLU A 312 -13.78 14.24 -11.85
CA GLU A 312 -14.65 14.70 -12.91
C GLU A 312 -15.73 15.61 -12.34
N TYR A 313 -16.20 16.53 -13.17
CA TYR A 313 -17.13 17.56 -12.78
C TYR A 313 -18.29 17.61 -13.76
N GLU A 314 -19.50 17.76 -13.23
CA GLU A 314 -20.72 17.87 -14.02
C GLU A 314 -21.51 19.08 -13.52
N ALA A 315 -21.98 19.90 -14.47
CA ALA A 315 -22.94 20.96 -14.19
C ALA A 315 -24.29 20.32 -13.88
N VAL A 316 -24.83 20.60 -12.71
CA VAL A 316 -26.18 20.19 -12.35
C VAL A 316 -27.01 21.46 -12.24
N GLY A 317 -28.19 21.46 -12.88
CA GLY A 317 -29.15 22.57 -12.74
C GLY A 317 -29.65 22.70 -11.31
N HIS A 318 -30.78 23.38 -11.10
CA HIS A 318 -31.33 23.64 -9.76
C HIS A 318 -31.86 22.36 -9.06
N GLN A 319 -30.92 21.51 -8.62
CA GLN A 319 -31.09 20.27 -7.84
C GLN A 319 -29.93 20.20 -6.84
N VAL A 320 -29.70 21.28 -6.08
CA VAL A 320 -28.78 21.21 -4.94
C VAL A 320 -29.54 20.50 -3.83
N GLU A 321 -29.13 19.29 -3.48
CA GLU A 321 -29.74 18.53 -2.38
C GLU A 321 -29.43 19.21 -1.04
N GLU A 322 -28.24 19.82 -0.91
CA GLU A 322 -27.81 20.51 0.31
C GLU A 322 -28.14 22.02 0.32
N SER A 323 -28.60 22.49 1.48
CA SER A 323 -28.75 23.90 1.79
C SER A 323 -27.41 24.62 1.95
N ILE A 324 -27.42 25.95 1.85
CA ILE A 324 -26.23 26.77 2.08
C ILE A 324 -25.67 26.60 3.51
N ASP A 325 -26.54 26.39 4.50
CA ASP A 325 -26.15 26.17 5.88
C ASP A 325 -25.43 24.82 6.05
N GLU A 326 -25.96 23.75 5.45
CA GLU A 326 -25.30 22.43 5.43
C GLU A 326 -23.93 22.47 4.75
N LEU A 327 -23.80 23.19 3.63
CA LEU A 327 -22.51 23.37 2.96
C LEU A 327 -21.49 24.10 3.85
N ASN A 328 -21.93 25.14 4.56
CA ASN A 328 -21.07 25.87 5.49
C ASN A 328 -20.68 25.00 6.69
N GLU A 329 -21.60 24.20 7.23
CA GLU A 329 -21.33 23.23 8.30
C GLU A 329 -20.31 22.18 7.87
N TYR A 330 -20.44 21.62 6.66
CA TYR A 330 -19.43 20.70 6.10
C TYR A 330 -18.06 21.35 6.00
N LEU A 331 -17.98 22.59 5.51
CA LEU A 331 -16.71 23.29 5.38
C LEU A 331 -16.04 23.53 6.74
N ILE A 332 -16.83 23.94 7.75
CA ILE A 332 -16.34 24.12 9.13
C ILE A 332 -15.85 22.79 9.70
N LEU A 333 -16.61 21.72 9.53
CA LEU A 333 -16.25 20.39 10.01
C LEU A 333 -14.96 19.89 9.36
N LEU A 334 -14.88 19.93 8.03
CA LEU A 334 -13.69 19.53 7.27
C LEU A 334 -12.47 20.32 7.74
N CYS A 335 -12.60 21.65 7.91
CA CYS A 335 -11.50 22.53 8.29
C CYS A 335 -10.99 22.22 9.71
N LYS A 336 -11.89 22.10 10.69
CA LYS A 336 -11.55 21.77 12.08
C LYS A 336 -10.89 20.39 12.20
N THR A 337 -11.48 19.38 11.55
CA THR A 337 -10.96 18.02 11.60
C THR A 337 -9.59 17.93 10.93
N SER A 338 -9.42 18.56 9.77
CA SER A 338 -8.13 18.64 9.06
C SER A 338 -7.04 19.24 9.92
N ALA A 339 -7.33 20.33 10.65
CA ALA A 339 -6.37 20.98 11.52
C ALA A 339 -5.88 20.07 12.66
N LYS A 340 -6.80 19.31 13.27
CA LYS A 340 -6.45 18.30 14.30
C LYS A 340 -5.58 17.18 13.72
N LEU A 341 -5.94 16.65 12.55
CA LEU A 341 -5.17 15.57 11.91
C LEU A 341 -3.77 16.04 11.50
N ALA A 342 -3.63 17.25 10.97
CA ALA A 342 -2.32 17.82 10.64
C ALA A 342 -1.44 18.05 11.87
N GLN A 343 -2.03 18.46 13.00
CA GLN A 343 -1.30 18.56 14.26
C GLN A 343 -0.82 17.19 14.75
N PHE A 344 -1.66 16.15 14.64
CA PHE A 344 -1.24 14.79 14.94
C PHE A 344 -0.05 14.37 14.07
N LEU A 345 -0.10 14.61 12.75
CA LEU A 345 1.03 14.34 11.85
C LEU A 345 2.31 15.06 12.29
N MET A 346 2.21 16.35 12.66
CA MET A 346 3.37 17.12 13.11
C MET A 346 3.97 16.62 14.42
N LYS A 347 3.14 16.21 15.39
CA LYS A 347 3.61 15.72 16.69
C LYS A 347 4.19 14.31 16.62
N THR A 348 3.78 13.51 15.63
CA THR A 348 4.18 12.10 15.48
C THR A 348 5.25 11.88 14.42
N SER A 349 5.49 12.85 13.53
CA SER A 349 6.56 12.78 12.53
C SER A 349 7.93 13.02 13.16
N GLN A 350 8.90 12.16 12.85
CA GLN A 350 10.31 12.33 13.23
C GLN A 350 11.03 13.39 12.38
N MET A 351 10.45 13.80 11.24
CA MET A 351 10.98 14.86 10.37
C MET A 351 10.05 16.06 10.29
N GLN A 352 10.63 17.27 10.25
CA GLN A 352 9.90 18.51 9.94
C GLN A 352 9.46 18.46 8.48
N HIS A 353 8.21 18.09 8.25
CA HIS A 353 7.58 18.20 6.93
C HIS A 353 6.71 19.45 6.86
N ASP A 354 6.64 20.02 5.66
CA ASP A 354 5.67 21.06 5.34
C ASP A 354 4.24 20.53 5.51
N ASP A 355 3.34 21.41 5.94
CA ASP A 355 1.93 21.08 6.09
C ASP A 355 1.33 20.76 4.71
N SER A 356 1.07 19.47 4.48
CA SER A 356 0.57 18.96 3.21
C SER A 356 -0.81 19.49 2.85
N ILE A 357 -1.65 19.83 3.85
CA ILE A 357 -2.96 20.43 3.61
C ILE A 357 -2.79 21.87 3.13
N VAL A 358 -1.89 22.64 3.77
CA VAL A 358 -1.56 24.00 3.32
C VAL A 358 -1.01 23.98 1.89
N SER A 359 -0.09 23.05 1.61
CA SER A 359 0.52 22.89 0.29
C SER A 359 -0.51 22.60 -0.80
N GLU A 360 -1.50 21.75 -0.52
CA GLU A 360 -2.59 21.48 -1.47
C GLU A 360 -3.55 22.66 -1.63
N ILE A 361 -3.84 23.43 -0.57
CA ILE A 361 -4.65 24.65 -0.68
C ILE A 361 -3.91 25.72 -1.50
N ASP A 362 -2.59 25.87 -1.32
CA ASP A 362 -1.76 26.79 -2.11
C ASP A 362 -1.77 26.41 -3.59
N ARG A 363 -1.63 25.12 -3.91
CA ARG A 363 -1.80 24.63 -5.28
C ARG A 363 -3.15 25.05 -5.86
N MET A 364 -4.24 24.92 -5.11
CA MET A 364 -5.57 25.32 -5.59
C MET A 364 -5.67 26.83 -5.84
N ILE A 365 -5.10 27.65 -4.96
CA ILE A 365 -5.05 29.10 -5.12
C ILE A 365 -4.29 29.46 -6.40
N ASP A 366 -3.14 28.82 -6.64
CA ASP A 366 -2.33 29.03 -7.85
C ASP A 366 -3.10 28.64 -9.12
N GLU A 367 -3.83 27.52 -9.08
CA GLU A 367 -4.71 27.10 -10.18
C GLU A 367 -5.81 28.12 -10.47
N GLU A 368 -6.50 28.63 -9.44
CA GLU A 368 -7.54 29.66 -9.63
C GLU A 368 -6.95 30.98 -10.14
N ASN A 369 -5.72 31.32 -9.78
CA ASN A 369 -5.00 32.48 -10.31
C ASN A 369 -4.70 32.30 -11.81
N VAL A 370 -4.16 31.15 -12.22
CA VAL A 370 -3.92 30.82 -13.64
C VAL A 370 -5.23 30.88 -14.44
N ILE A 371 -6.31 30.31 -13.91
CA ILE A 371 -7.63 30.37 -14.55
C ILE A 371 -8.07 31.83 -14.70
N SER A 372 -7.92 32.67 -13.67
CA SER A 372 -8.40 34.05 -13.65
C SER A 372 -7.66 35.01 -14.59
N GLN A 373 -6.48 34.63 -15.09
CA GLN A 373 -5.67 35.41 -16.03
C GLN A 373 -6.04 35.20 -17.51
N GLY A 374 -7.04 34.35 -17.81
CA GLY A 374 -7.52 34.14 -19.18
C GLY A 374 -8.16 35.37 -19.82
N GLU A 375 -8.36 35.31 -21.14
CA GLU A 375 -8.86 36.43 -21.97
C GLU A 375 -10.27 36.91 -21.60
N THR A 376 -11.09 36.05 -20.98
CA THR A 376 -12.45 36.38 -20.53
C THR A 376 -12.49 36.64 -19.02
N PRO A 377 -13.21 37.66 -18.52
CA PRO A 377 -13.42 37.85 -17.08
C PRO A 377 -14.03 36.61 -16.41
N ARG A 378 -13.33 36.06 -15.42
CA ARG A 378 -13.73 34.86 -14.65
C ARG A 378 -13.95 35.22 -13.18
N ASP A 379 -14.94 36.08 -12.94
CA ASP A 379 -15.16 36.67 -11.60
C ASP A 379 -15.52 35.63 -10.54
N LEU A 380 -16.18 34.52 -10.90
CA LEU A 380 -16.47 33.43 -9.96
C LEU A 380 -15.19 32.69 -9.51
N ASN A 381 -14.24 32.45 -10.42
CA ASN A 381 -12.94 31.87 -10.07
C ASN A 381 -12.13 32.81 -9.17
N LYS A 382 -12.18 34.13 -9.40
CA LYS A 382 -11.59 35.12 -8.48
C LYS A 382 -12.23 35.07 -7.09
N LYS A 383 -13.55 34.97 -7.01
CA LYS A 383 -14.26 34.79 -5.72
C LYS A 383 -13.86 33.49 -5.02
N LEU A 384 -13.72 32.39 -5.76
CA LEU A 384 -13.25 31.11 -5.22
C LEU A 384 -11.82 31.22 -4.68
N MET A 385 -10.92 31.86 -5.42
CA MET A 385 -9.55 32.11 -4.98
C MET A 385 -9.52 32.87 -3.64
N GLU A 386 -10.33 33.92 -3.48
CA GLU A 386 -10.42 34.66 -2.21
C GLU A 386 -11.00 33.79 -1.07
N LYS A 387 -12.03 32.98 -1.35
CA LYS A 387 -12.55 32.02 -0.37
C LYS A 387 -11.52 30.94 0.02
N LEU A 388 -10.68 30.49 -0.91
CA LEU A 388 -9.58 29.55 -0.61
C LEU A 388 -8.50 30.19 0.29
N LYS A 389 -8.14 31.46 0.05
CA LYS A 389 -7.24 32.21 0.94
C LYS A 389 -7.82 32.36 2.35
N GLN A 390 -9.13 32.63 2.45
CA GLN A 390 -9.84 32.67 3.73
C GLN A 390 -9.85 31.29 4.41
N LEU A 391 -10.12 30.22 3.66
CA LEU A 391 -10.07 28.84 4.15
C LEU A 391 -8.68 28.51 4.72
N LYS A 392 -7.60 28.81 3.98
CA LYS A 392 -6.22 28.63 4.45
C LYS A 392 -5.96 29.37 5.77
N THR A 393 -6.37 30.63 5.85
CA THR A 393 -6.23 31.45 7.06
C THR A 393 -6.99 30.84 8.24
N ASN A 394 -8.22 30.39 8.00
CA ASN A 394 -9.07 29.77 9.04
C ASN A 394 -8.48 28.44 9.50
N TYR A 395 -8.03 27.60 8.57
CA TYR A 395 -7.34 26.34 8.88
C TYR A 395 -6.10 26.57 9.75
N GLN A 396 -5.23 27.52 9.38
CA GLN A 396 -4.03 27.84 10.16
C GLN A 396 -4.39 28.37 11.57
N LYS A 397 -5.43 29.20 11.69
CA LYS A 397 -5.93 29.64 13.01
C LYS A 397 -6.41 28.46 13.86
N GLN A 398 -7.19 27.54 13.30
CA GLN A 398 -7.67 26.35 14.01
C GLN A 398 -6.51 25.44 14.45
N LYS A 399 -5.53 25.23 13.57
CA LYS A 399 -4.33 24.44 13.86
C LYS A 399 -3.54 25.03 15.03
N ASN A 400 -3.25 26.34 14.99
CA ASN A 400 -2.52 27.04 16.04
C ASN A 400 -3.29 27.09 17.37
N GLN A 401 -4.62 27.16 17.34
CA GLN A 401 -5.46 27.06 18.55
C GLN A 401 -5.35 25.68 19.19
N THR A 402 -5.32 24.63 18.38
CA THR A 402 -5.22 23.25 18.85
C THR A 402 -3.81 22.92 19.38
N GLU A 403 -2.76 23.56 18.85
CA GLU A 403 -1.38 23.50 19.38
C GLU A 403 -1.25 23.94 20.84
N ARG A 404 -1.95 25.00 21.23
CA ARG A 404 -1.90 25.53 22.59
C ARG A 404 -2.47 24.59 23.65
N ASN A 405 -3.29 23.60 23.25
CA ASN A 405 -3.94 22.68 24.18
C ASN A 405 -3.04 21.50 24.64
N GLN A 406 -1.76 21.47 24.23
CA GLN A 406 -0.65 20.61 24.69
C GLN A 406 -0.82 19.07 24.71
N SER A 407 -2.02 18.48 24.82
CA SER A 407 -2.16 17.02 24.70
C SER A 407 -2.06 16.59 23.24
N ILE A 408 -1.37 15.49 22.98
CA ILE A 408 -1.55 14.73 21.74
C ILE A 408 -2.99 14.21 21.78
N SER A 409 -3.77 14.39 20.70
CA SER A 409 -5.07 13.72 20.58
C SER A 409 -4.85 12.22 20.72
N ASP A 410 -5.59 11.58 21.62
CA ASP A 410 -5.53 10.12 21.79
C ASP A 410 -5.76 9.44 20.44
N LEU A 411 -5.10 8.32 20.19
CA LEU A 411 -5.17 7.60 18.92
C LEU A 411 -6.62 7.23 18.57
N ALA A 412 -7.42 6.91 19.59
CA ALA A 412 -8.86 6.68 19.44
C ALA A 412 -9.61 7.92 18.91
N GLU A 413 -9.26 9.14 19.35
CA GLU A 413 -9.82 10.38 18.80
C GLU A 413 -9.46 10.52 17.32
N ILE A 414 -8.23 10.22 16.93
CA ILE A 414 -7.77 10.29 15.54
C ILE A 414 -8.58 9.34 14.65
N TYR A 415 -8.78 8.09 15.06
CA TYR A 415 -9.61 7.15 14.31
C TYR A 415 -11.08 7.60 14.23
N ASN A 416 -11.63 8.19 15.29
CA ASN A 416 -12.97 8.77 15.25
C ASN A 416 -13.08 9.91 14.24
N LEU A 417 -12.09 10.79 14.17
CA LEU A 417 -12.02 11.87 13.19
C LEU A 417 -11.90 11.33 11.76
N LEU A 418 -11.08 10.30 11.53
CA LEU A 418 -10.97 9.62 10.23
C LEU A 418 -12.31 9.01 9.81
N ASN A 419 -13.01 8.33 10.72
CA ASN A 419 -14.32 7.75 10.45
C ASN A 419 -15.39 8.80 10.16
N LEU A 420 -15.36 9.93 10.87
CA LEU A 420 -16.24 11.07 10.63
C LEU A 420 -16.06 11.62 9.21
N LEU A 421 -14.81 11.79 8.77
CA LEU A 421 -14.50 12.25 7.41
C LEU A 421 -14.92 11.24 6.34
N LYS A 422 -14.74 9.93 6.58
CA LYS A 422 -15.22 8.86 5.68
C LYS A 422 -16.74 8.87 5.52
N GLY A 423 -17.48 9.38 6.50
CA GLY A 423 -18.93 9.54 6.43
C GLY A 423 -19.41 10.67 5.52
N ILE A 424 -18.53 11.59 5.09
CA ILE A 424 -18.91 12.70 4.22
C ILE A 424 -19.05 12.18 2.78
N PRO A 425 -20.23 12.32 2.11
CA PRO A 425 -20.50 11.67 0.82
C PRO A 425 -19.43 11.95 -0.26
N MET A 426 -19.00 13.20 -0.38
CA MET A 426 -18.03 13.63 -1.39
C MET A 426 -16.59 13.15 -1.12
N VAL A 427 -16.24 12.95 0.16
CA VAL A 427 -14.99 12.28 0.54
C VAL A 427 -15.10 10.80 0.20
N ASN A 428 -16.23 10.17 0.54
CA ASN A 428 -16.47 8.75 0.32
C ASN A 428 -16.40 8.36 -1.16
N ILE A 429 -17.00 9.13 -2.07
CA ILE A 429 -16.92 8.88 -3.53
C ILE A 429 -15.47 8.82 -4.02
N GLN A 430 -14.57 9.65 -3.47
CA GLN A 430 -13.15 9.61 -3.81
C GLN A 430 -12.44 8.40 -3.20
N LEU A 431 -12.77 8.04 -1.95
CA LEU A 431 -12.26 6.83 -1.31
C LEU A 431 -12.70 5.55 -2.03
N ASP A 432 -13.93 5.51 -2.55
CA ASP A 432 -14.42 4.41 -3.38
C ASP A 432 -13.65 4.30 -4.70
N ALA A 433 -13.30 5.42 -5.34
CA ALA A 433 -12.44 5.41 -6.52
C ALA A 433 -11.03 4.86 -6.20
N ILE A 434 -10.44 5.24 -5.06
CA ILE A 434 -9.16 4.68 -4.58
C ILE A 434 -9.30 3.17 -4.34
N LYS A 435 -10.38 2.73 -3.70
CA LYS A 435 -10.65 1.31 -3.45
C LYS A 435 -10.78 0.51 -4.75
N ASN A 436 -11.49 1.05 -5.73
CA ASN A 436 -11.65 0.43 -7.05
C ASN A 436 -10.32 0.36 -7.82
N TYR A 437 -9.49 1.41 -7.74
CA TYR A 437 -8.14 1.40 -8.30
C TYR A 437 -7.30 0.29 -7.69
N GLN A 438 -7.28 0.18 -6.35
CA GLN A 438 -6.50 -0.85 -5.66
C GLN A 438 -7.05 -2.25 -5.92
N GLN A 439 -8.37 -2.43 -6.02
CA GLN A 439 -8.95 -3.70 -6.43
C GLN A 439 -8.53 -4.09 -7.85
N THR A 440 -8.51 -3.14 -8.78
CA THR A 440 -8.03 -3.37 -10.15
C THR A 440 -6.54 -3.71 -10.16
N LEU A 441 -5.73 -3.03 -9.35
CA LEU A 441 -4.32 -3.35 -9.16
C LEU A 441 -4.13 -4.76 -8.59
N LEU A 442 -4.93 -5.14 -7.58
CA LEU A 442 -4.92 -6.47 -7.00
C LEU A 442 -5.29 -7.52 -8.04
N GLU A 443 -6.36 -7.34 -8.80
CA GLU A 443 -6.85 -8.27 -9.81
C GLU A 443 -5.88 -8.41 -10.98
N SER A 444 -5.33 -7.31 -11.48
CA SER A 444 -4.31 -7.32 -12.56
C SER A 444 -3.01 -8.00 -12.12
N ASN A 445 -2.64 -7.86 -10.85
CA ASN A 445 -1.51 -8.56 -10.24
C ASN A 445 -1.87 -9.90 -9.60
N GLN A 446 -3.11 -10.38 -9.78
CA GLN A 446 -3.57 -11.64 -9.22
C GLN A 446 -3.44 -12.77 -10.22
N ARG A 447 -2.60 -13.76 -9.89
CA ARG A 447 -2.58 -15.02 -10.63
C ARG A 447 -3.52 -16.02 -9.97
N HIS A 448 -4.53 -16.46 -10.72
CA HIS A 448 -5.37 -17.58 -10.34
C HIS A 448 -4.70 -18.89 -10.69
N ILE A 449 -4.46 -19.72 -9.67
CA ILE A 449 -3.83 -21.03 -9.87
C ILE A 449 -4.89 -22.11 -9.68
N SER A 450 -5.30 -22.72 -10.79
CA SER A 450 -6.17 -23.90 -10.77
C SER A 450 -5.35 -25.14 -10.45
N THR A 451 -5.62 -25.76 -9.31
CA THR A 451 -5.00 -27.02 -8.87
C THR A 451 -5.39 -28.24 -9.73
N THR A 452 -6.30 -28.07 -10.69
CA THR A 452 -6.85 -29.14 -11.54
C THR A 452 -5.85 -29.75 -12.52
N LYS A 453 -4.66 -29.16 -12.71
CA LYS A 453 -3.61 -29.64 -13.63
C LYS A 453 -2.45 -30.38 -12.95
N ILE A 454 -2.51 -30.63 -11.64
CA ILE A 454 -1.53 -31.47 -10.96
C ILE A 454 -2.23 -32.79 -10.61
N LYS A 455 -2.35 -33.67 -11.61
CA LYS A 455 -2.76 -35.07 -11.43
C LYS A 455 -1.66 -35.96 -11.98
#